data_AF-A0A1F9B778-F1
#
_entry.id   AF-A0A1F9B778-F1
#
_cell.length_a   1.000
_cell.length_b   1.000
_cell.length_c   1.000
_cell.angle_alpha   90.00
_cell.angle_beta   90.00
_cell.angle_gamma   90.00
#
_symmetry.space_group_name_H-M   'P 1'
#
loop_
_entity.id
_entity.type
_entity.pdbx_description
1 polymer ?
#
loop_
_entity_poly.entity_id
_entity_poly.type
_entity_poly.pdbx_seq_one_letter_code
_entity_poly.pdbx_strand_id
1 'polypeptide(L)'
;MDKKTLTRFKKFLHNEREQIVGDVKKINESSKEMGQDGIQDIGDEAANIYNKQILLSLNENERTMLQEVDEALDRIEDGTYGTCDECGGPIDLKRLEVRPVSKHCVPCKTKLEKGKL
;
A
#
# COMPACT_ATOMS: atom_id res chain seq x y z
N MET A 1 8.36 14.33 -12.85
CA MET A 1 7.46 14.90 -11.83
C MET A 1 8.28 15.71 -10.84
N ASP A 2 7.76 16.80 -10.26
CA ASP A 2 8.56 17.65 -9.36
C ASP A 2 8.68 17.07 -7.94
N LYS A 3 9.73 17.48 -7.23
CA LYS A 3 10.10 16.96 -5.90
C LYS A 3 9.02 17.23 -4.83
N LYS A 4 8.31 18.35 -4.92
CA LYS A 4 7.27 18.71 -3.93
C LYS A 4 6.05 17.80 -4.10
N THR A 5 5.64 17.57 -5.35
CA THR A 5 4.55 16.66 -5.69
C THR A 5 4.85 15.22 -5.26
N LEU A 6 6.06 14.72 -5.52
CA LEU A 6 6.47 13.39 -5.05
C LEU A 6 6.42 13.27 -3.53
N THR A 7 6.90 14.28 -2.80
CA THR A 7 6.85 14.29 -1.33
C THR A 7 5.41 14.26 -0.82
N ARG A 8 4.50 14.99 -1.48
CA ARG A 8 3.06 14.99 -1.15
C ARG A 8 2.46 13.59 -1.31
N PHE A 9 2.72 12.93 -2.44
CA PHE A 9 2.22 11.58 -2.69
C PHE A 9 2.84 10.54 -1.75
N LYS A 10 4.16 10.61 -1.49
CA LYS A 10 4.82 9.71 -0.52
C LYS A 10 4.19 9.82 0.86
N LYS A 11 3.93 11.05 1.34
CA LYS A 11 3.25 11.26 2.63
C LYS A 11 1.83 10.70 2.63
N PHE A 12 1.08 10.91 1.54
CA PHE A 12 -0.28 10.37 1.41
C PHE A 12 -0.29 8.83 1.46
N LEU A 13 0.58 8.19 0.68
CA LEU A 13 0.70 6.73 0.61
C LEU A 13 1.13 6.12 1.96
N HIS A 14 2.08 6.74 2.66
CA HIS A 14 2.43 6.30 4.02
C HIS A 14 1.25 6.40 4.98
N ASN A 15 0.50 7.49 4.96
CA ASN A 15 -0.68 7.64 5.81
C ASN A 15 -1.73 6.57 5.49
N GLU A 16 -1.99 6.31 4.21
CA GLU A 16 -2.93 5.27 3.78
C GLU A 16 -2.51 3.88 4.26
N ARG A 17 -1.22 3.55 4.11
CA ARG A 17 -0.63 2.32 4.64
C ARG A 17 -0.83 2.18 6.14
N GLU A 18 -0.59 3.26 6.89
CA GLU A 18 -0.78 3.30 8.34
C GLU A 18 -2.25 3.14 8.74
N GLN A 19 -3.20 3.69 7.98
CA GLN A 19 -4.63 3.47 8.26
C GLN A 19 -5.00 1.99 8.09
N ILE A 20 -4.66 1.39 6.93
CA ILE A 20 -5.00 -0.01 6.62
C ILE A 20 -4.43 -0.97 7.68
N VAL A 21 -3.16 -0.78 8.06
CA VAL A 21 -2.51 -1.64 9.04
C VAL A 21 -2.94 -1.30 10.48
N GLY A 22 -3.13 -0.02 10.78
CA GLY A 22 -3.43 0.48 12.13
C GLY A 22 -4.81 0.06 12.62
N ASP A 23 -5.80 0.02 11.73
CA ASP A 23 -7.17 -0.38 12.10
C ASP A 23 -7.22 -1.84 12.56
N VAL A 24 -6.48 -2.73 11.88
CA VAL A 24 -6.37 -4.13 12.27
C VAL A 24 -5.55 -4.31 13.55
N LYS A 25 -4.49 -3.52 13.75
CA LYS A 25 -3.70 -3.55 15.00
C LYS A 25 -4.56 -3.23 16.21
N LYS A 26 -5.38 -2.17 16.12
CA LYS A 26 -6.29 -1.77 17.21
C LYS A 26 -7.31 -2.86 17.55
N ILE A 27 -7.88 -3.53 16.54
CA ILE A 27 -8.82 -4.65 16.74
C ILE A 27 -8.12 -5.83 17.44
N ASN A 28 -6.89 -6.16 17.03
CA ASN A 28 -6.12 -7.26 17.61
C ASN A 28 -5.64 -6.95 19.04
N GLU A 29 -5.23 -5.71 19.31
CA GLU A 29 -4.83 -5.24 20.65
C GLU A 29 -6.00 -5.22 21.62
N SER A 30 -7.17 -4.75 21.18
CA SER A 30 -8.40 -4.78 21.99
C SER A 30 -8.84 -6.21 22.32
N SER A 31 -8.46 -7.19 21.49
CA SER A 31 -8.71 -8.61 21.72
C SER A 31 -7.67 -9.29 22.63
N LYS A 32 -6.52 -8.63 22.87
CA LYS A 32 -5.36 -9.17 23.61
C LYS A 32 -5.32 -8.82 25.09
N GLU A 33 -6.27 -8.04 25.62
CA GLU A 33 -6.39 -7.79 27.08
C GLU A 33 -6.73 -9.05 27.90
N MET A 34 -6.93 -10.20 27.24
CA MET A 34 -7.10 -11.51 27.88
C MET A 34 -5.84 -12.37 27.76
N GLY A 35 -4.79 -12.03 28.51
CA GLY A 35 -3.69 -12.94 28.83
C GLY A 35 -2.34 -12.55 28.25
N GLN A 36 -1.44 -12.10 29.13
CA GLN A 36 -0.02 -12.16 28.83
C GLN A 36 0.77 -12.51 30.09
N ASP A 37 1.34 -13.70 30.08
CA ASP A 37 2.46 -14.11 30.93
C ASP A 37 3.66 -14.39 30.00
N GLY A 38 4.87 -14.10 30.50
CA GLY A 38 6.02 -13.66 29.72
C GLY A 38 6.70 -14.66 28.77
N ILE A 39 7.60 -14.12 27.92
CA ILE A 39 8.98 -14.58 27.60
C ILE A 39 9.56 -13.54 26.61
N GLN A 40 10.70 -12.93 26.96
CA GLN A 40 11.31 -11.79 26.25
C GLN A 40 12.27 -12.16 25.10
N ASP A 41 12.55 -13.44 24.85
CA ASP A 41 13.44 -13.92 23.77
C ASP A 41 12.72 -14.26 22.45
N ILE A 42 11.39 -14.11 22.41
CA ILE A 42 10.53 -14.42 21.25
C ILE A 42 10.23 -13.14 20.45
N GLY A 43 10.96 -12.03 20.67
CA GLY A 43 10.60 -10.71 20.13
C GLY A 43 10.38 -10.68 18.61
N ASP A 44 11.36 -11.18 17.85
CA ASP A 44 11.32 -11.15 16.38
C ASP A 44 10.35 -12.19 15.80
N GLU A 45 10.29 -13.38 16.38
CA GLU A 45 9.36 -14.43 15.95
C GLU A 45 7.91 -14.04 16.28
N ALA A 46 7.67 -13.47 17.46
CA ALA A 46 6.38 -12.94 17.85
C ALA A 46 5.98 -11.73 16.98
N ALA A 47 6.92 -10.85 16.61
CA ALA A 47 6.66 -9.76 15.69
C ALA A 47 6.27 -10.26 14.29
N ASN A 48 6.96 -11.29 13.78
CA ASN A 48 6.62 -11.91 12.50
C ASN A 48 5.25 -12.60 12.53
N ILE A 49 4.95 -13.36 13.59
CA ILE A 49 3.64 -13.99 13.79
C ILE A 49 2.55 -12.92 13.90
N TYR A 50 2.78 -11.85 14.64
CA TYR A 50 1.85 -10.73 14.78
C TYR A 50 1.60 -10.04 13.44
N ASN A 51 2.64 -9.71 12.67
CA ASN A 51 2.49 -9.13 11.34
C ASN A 51 1.71 -10.05 10.40
N LYS A 52 1.97 -11.37 10.45
CA LYS A 52 1.21 -12.36 9.70
C LYS A 52 -0.26 -12.39 10.12
N GLN A 53 -0.55 -12.30 11.41
CA GLN A 53 -1.92 -12.24 11.92
C GLN A 53 -2.65 -10.99 11.44
N ILE A 54 -1.98 -9.83 11.45
CA ILE A 54 -2.52 -8.58 10.88
C ILE A 54 -2.89 -8.79 9.40
N LEU A 55 -1.99 -9.34 8.60
CA LEU A 55 -2.27 -9.63 7.19
C LEU A 55 -3.46 -10.59 7.02
N LEU A 56 -3.59 -11.61 7.88
CA LEU A 56 -4.71 -12.55 7.85
C LEU A 56 -6.03 -11.92 8.26
N SER A 57 -6.01 -10.87 9.06
CA SER A 57 -7.22 -10.14 9.50
C SER A 57 -7.72 -9.09 8.51
N LEU A 58 -6.89 -8.67 7.54
CA LEU A 58 -7.33 -7.80 6.44
C LEU A 58 -8.26 -8.55 5.48
N ASN A 59 -9.29 -7.86 4.99
CA ASN A 59 -10.11 -8.35 3.89
C ASN A 59 -9.37 -8.26 2.54
N GLU A 60 -9.91 -8.88 1.49
CA GLU A 60 -9.24 -8.95 0.17
C GLU A 60 -8.99 -7.57 -0.45
N ASN A 61 -9.91 -6.62 -0.27
CA ASN A 61 -9.76 -5.27 -0.80
C ASN A 61 -8.67 -4.50 -0.06
N GLU A 62 -8.60 -4.63 1.26
CA GLU A 62 -7.56 -4.00 2.09
C GLU A 62 -6.18 -4.57 1.78
N ARG A 63 -6.06 -5.90 1.62
CA ARG A 63 -4.80 -6.54 1.20
C ARG A 63 -4.36 -6.04 -0.17
N THR A 64 -5.28 -6.01 -1.14
CA THR A 64 -4.99 -5.52 -2.48
C THR A 64 -4.56 -4.05 -2.45
N MET A 65 -5.28 -3.21 -1.70
CA MET A 65 -4.92 -1.81 -1.56
C MET A 65 -3.56 -1.63 -0.87
N LEU A 66 -3.26 -2.41 0.18
CA LEU A 66 -1.96 -2.38 0.86
C LEU A 66 -0.83 -2.73 -0.11
N GLN A 67 -1.00 -3.79 -0.92
CA GLN A 67 -0.05 -4.16 -1.96
C GLN A 67 0.13 -3.04 -2.99
N GLU A 68 -0.96 -2.44 -3.47
CA GLU A 68 -0.90 -1.33 -4.42
C GLU A 68 -0.21 -0.08 -3.83
N VAL A 69 -0.36 0.17 -2.53
CA VAL A 69 0.31 1.25 -1.81
C VAL A 69 1.80 0.99 -1.66
N ASP A 70 2.18 -0.23 -1.26
CA ASP A 70 3.59 -0.64 -1.14
C ASP A 70 4.27 -0.57 -2.52
N GLU A 71 3.64 -1.10 -3.59
CA GLU A 71 4.12 -0.97 -4.98
C GLU A 71 4.30 0.50 -5.40
N ALA A 72 3.39 1.39 -4.99
CA ALA A 72 3.49 2.81 -5.32
C ALA A 72 4.63 3.50 -4.56
N LEU A 73 4.89 3.12 -3.32
CA LEU A 73 6.02 3.61 -2.52
C LEU A 73 7.35 3.16 -3.12
N ASP A 74 7.47 1.88 -3.50
CA ASP A 74 8.67 1.34 -4.16
C ASP A 74 8.97 2.11 -5.45
N ARG A 75 7.94 2.41 -6.25
CA ARG A 75 8.08 3.22 -7.47
C ARG A 75 8.49 4.67 -7.20
N ILE A 76 8.20 5.21 -6.03
CA ILE A 76 8.70 6.54 -5.65
C ILE A 76 10.20 6.46 -5.34
N GLU A 77 10.64 5.36 -4.74
CA GLU A 77 12.04 5.15 -4.34
C GLU A 77 12.94 4.83 -5.54
N ASP A 78 12.46 4.04 -6.49
CA ASP A 78 13.18 3.73 -7.73
C ASP A 78 13.13 4.86 -8.78
N GLY A 79 12.27 5.86 -8.57
CA GLY A 79 12.12 7.03 -9.45
C GLY A 79 11.19 6.82 -10.65
N THR A 80 10.43 5.73 -10.71
CA THR A 80 9.50 5.40 -11.81
C THR A 80 8.07 5.89 -11.57
N TYR A 81 7.73 6.34 -10.36
CA TYR A 81 6.38 6.80 -10.00
C TYR A 81 5.85 7.88 -10.95
N GLY A 82 4.62 7.68 -11.42
CA GLY A 82 4.00 8.51 -12.45
C GLY A 82 4.38 8.15 -13.88
N THR A 83 5.07 7.03 -14.08
CA THR A 83 5.27 6.40 -15.40
C THR A 83 4.32 5.22 -15.53
N CYS A 84 3.76 5.03 -16.72
CA CYS A 84 2.85 3.93 -17.02
C CYS A 84 3.65 2.64 -17.24
N ASP A 85 3.33 1.59 -16.51
CA ASP A 85 4.03 0.29 -16.59
C ASP A 85 3.86 -0.39 -17.97
N GLU A 86 2.80 -0.06 -18.70
CA GLU A 86 2.50 -0.67 -20.01
C GLU A 86 3.19 0.03 -21.19
N CYS A 87 3.21 1.37 -21.20
CA CYS A 87 3.68 2.12 -22.36
C CYS A 87 4.91 2.99 -22.09
N GLY A 88 5.39 3.05 -20.84
CA GLY A 88 6.49 3.93 -20.43
C GLY A 88 6.16 5.43 -20.49
N GLY A 89 4.93 5.80 -20.88
CA GLY A 89 4.49 7.19 -20.96
C GLY A 89 4.09 7.78 -19.60
N PRO A 90 3.98 9.11 -19.47
CA PRO A 90 3.58 9.74 -18.21
C PRO A 90 2.12 9.42 -17.85
N ILE A 91 1.86 9.22 -16.56
CA ILE A 91 0.52 9.16 -15.98
C ILE A 91 0.08 10.59 -15.67
N ASP A 92 -1.13 10.96 -16.12
CA ASP A 92 -1.70 12.28 -15.85
C ASP A 92 -1.76 12.56 -14.35
N LEU A 93 -1.32 13.75 -13.94
CA LEU A 93 -1.31 14.16 -12.54
C LEU A 93 -2.71 14.09 -11.91
N LYS A 94 -3.76 14.50 -12.64
CA LYS A 94 -5.15 14.45 -12.15
C LYS A 94 -5.59 13.02 -11.82
N ARG A 95 -5.08 12.04 -12.58
CA ARG A 95 -5.33 10.62 -12.30
C ARG A 95 -4.66 10.18 -11.02
N LEU A 96 -3.41 10.58 -10.80
CA LEU A 96 -2.68 10.30 -9.55
C LEU A 96 -3.30 11.03 -8.36
N GLU A 97 -3.89 12.22 -8.55
CA GLU A 97 -4.61 12.93 -7.49
C GLU A 97 -5.89 12.20 -7.06
N VAL A 98 -6.58 11.54 -8.00
CA VAL A 98 -7.77 10.73 -7.71
C VAL A 98 -7.38 9.33 -7.19
N ARG A 99 -6.36 8.71 -7.77
CA ARG A 99 -5.87 7.37 -7.40
C ARG A 99 -4.33 7.33 -7.44
N PRO A 100 -3.66 7.67 -6.32
CA PRO A 100 -2.20 7.71 -6.23
C PRO A 100 -1.51 6.38 -6.53
N VAL A 101 -2.18 5.26 -6.25
CA VAL A 101 -1.66 3.91 -6.53
C VAL A 101 -1.72 3.48 -8.00
N SER A 102 -2.15 4.37 -8.90
CA SER A 102 -2.30 4.03 -10.31
C SER A 102 -0.97 3.63 -10.96
N LYS A 103 -0.94 2.45 -11.60
CA LYS A 103 0.19 1.99 -12.43
C LYS A 103 0.07 2.24 -13.92
N HIS A 104 -1.13 2.55 -14.39
CA HIS A 104 -1.41 2.72 -15.81
C HIS A 104 -2.00 4.09 -16.11
N CYS A 105 -1.61 4.66 -17.26
CA CYS A 105 -2.29 5.81 -17.84
C CYS A 105 -3.72 5.43 -18.29
N VAL A 106 -4.59 6.42 -18.49
CA VAL A 106 -6.00 6.19 -18.88
C VAL A 106 -6.10 5.31 -20.14
N PRO A 107 -5.37 5.59 -21.25
CA PRO A 107 -5.47 4.77 -22.45
C PRO A 107 -5.11 3.30 -22.23
N CYS A 108 -4.01 3.01 -21.51
CA CYS A 108 -3.60 1.63 -21.23
C CYS A 108 -4.58 0.94 -20.30
N LYS A 109 -5.08 1.62 -19.26
CA LYS A 109 -6.11 1.06 -18.38
C LYS A 109 -7.38 0.70 -19.15
N THR A 110 -7.84 1.57 -20.04
CA THR A 110 -9.02 1.29 -20.88
C THR A 110 -8.79 0.11 -21.83
N LYS A 111 -7.57 -0.12 -22.31
CA LYS A 111 -7.25 -1.31 -23.10
C LYS A 111 -7.28 -2.59 -22.24
N LEU A 112 -6.73 -2.55 -21.03
CA LEU A 112 -6.73 -3.66 -20.06
C LEU A 112 -8.17 -4.10 -19.76
N GLU A 113 -9.03 -3.13 -19.44
CA GLU A 113 -10.44 -3.38 -19.10
C GLU A 113 -11.25 -3.96 -20.26
N LYS A 114 -10.84 -3.68 -21.50
CA LYS A 114 -11.46 -4.21 -22.72
C LYS A 114 -10.85 -5.53 -23.18
N GLY A 115 -9.86 -6.07 -22.47
CA GLY A 115 -9.11 -7.28 -22.88
C GLY A 115 -8.36 -7.11 -24.19
N LYS A 116 -7.86 -5.90 -24.48
CA LYS A 116 -7.19 -5.53 -25.74
C LYS A 116 -5.68 -5.31 -25.57
N LEU A 117 -5.10 -5.94 -24.57
CA LEU A 117 -3.66 -6.01 -24.32
C LEU A 117 -3.21 -7.46 -24.44
#